data_AF-A0A2E7LP66-F1
#
_entry.id   AF-A0A2E7LP66-F1
#
_cell.length_a   1.000
_cell.length_b   1.000
_cell.length_c   1.000
_cell.angle_alpha   90.00
_cell.angle_beta   90.00
_cell.angle_gamma   90.00
#
_symmetry.space_group_name_H-M   'P 1'
#
loop_
_entity.id
_entity.type
_entity.pdbx_description
1 polymer ?
#
loop_
_entity_poly.entity_id
_entity_poly.type
_entity_poly.pdbx_seq_one_letter_code
_entity_poly.pdbx_strand_id
1 'polypeptide(L)'
;MNDCPYNWKDWCNVLWTIACGGNEIPSCINGKWYLMVLNLKENKYYYYCFNEDVFKTEKEFEEILSSMQSTLGYAKKWNSREK
;
A
#
# COMPACT_ATOMS: atom_id res chain seq x y z
N MET A 1 -3.87 -17.24 3.26
CA MET A 1 -3.61 -15.96 2.57
C MET A 1 -4.84 -15.10 2.84
N ASN A 2 -4.68 -13.91 3.43
CA ASN A 2 -5.81 -13.02 3.61
C ASN A 2 -6.08 -12.39 2.25
N ASP A 3 -7.14 -12.83 1.57
CA ASP A 3 -7.63 -12.16 0.37
C ASP A 3 -8.05 -10.72 0.74
N CYS A 4 -7.76 -9.77 -0.15
CA CYS A 4 -8.22 -8.40 0.03
C CYS A 4 -9.76 -8.38 0.01
N PRO A 5 -10.43 -7.77 1.00
CA PRO A 5 -11.88 -7.80 1.11
C PRO A 5 -12.58 -6.86 0.11
N TYR A 6 -11.82 -6.00 -0.57
CA TYR A 6 -12.33 -5.05 -1.55
C TYR A 6 -12.42 -5.69 -2.93
N ASN A 7 -13.38 -5.30 -3.77
CA ASN A 7 -13.44 -5.77 -5.15
C ASN A 7 -12.61 -4.85 -6.07
N TRP A 8 -11.27 -4.89 -5.93
CA TRP A 8 -10.39 -3.97 -6.66
C TRP A 8 -10.33 -4.23 -8.16
N LYS A 9 -10.66 -5.45 -8.62
CA LYS A 9 -10.62 -5.80 -10.06
C LYS A 9 -11.69 -5.08 -10.87
N ASP A 10 -12.81 -4.76 -10.24
CA ASP A 10 -13.90 -3.96 -10.84
C ASP A 10 -13.70 -2.45 -10.64
N TRP A 11 -12.60 -2.05 -9.98
CA TRP A 11 -12.33 -0.65 -9.69
C TRP A 11 -11.88 0.05 -10.98
N CYS A 12 -12.85 0.60 -11.69
CA CYS A 12 -12.66 1.33 -12.93
C CYS A 12 -12.94 2.81 -12.69
N ASN A 13 -11.92 3.66 -12.87
CA ASN A 13 -12.06 5.10 -12.82
C ASN A 13 -11.50 5.72 -14.10
N VAL A 14 -12.20 6.69 -14.68
CA VAL A 14 -11.88 7.25 -16.00
C VAL A 14 -10.45 7.82 -16.07
N LEU A 15 -9.90 8.27 -14.93
CA LEU A 15 -8.56 8.87 -14.86
C LEU A 15 -7.49 7.95 -14.23
N TRP A 16 -7.89 6.80 -13.71
CA TRP A 16 -7.01 5.92 -12.96
C TRP A 16 -7.13 4.49 -13.48
N THR A 17 -6.01 3.91 -13.85
CA THR A 17 -5.95 2.48 -14.19
C THR A 17 -5.18 1.72 -13.14
N ILE A 18 -5.55 0.47 -12.92
CA ILE A 18 -4.79 -0.43 -12.06
C ILE A 18 -3.40 -0.62 -12.70
N ALA A 19 -2.34 -0.52 -11.88
CA ALA A 19 -0.99 -0.65 -12.39
C ALA A 19 -0.70 -2.06 -12.94
N CYS A 20 0.51 -2.26 -13.49
CA CYS A 20 0.92 -3.54 -14.08
C CYS A 20 -0.06 -4.06 -15.16
N GLY A 21 -0.67 -3.13 -15.92
CA GLY A 21 -1.63 -3.46 -16.97
C GLY A 21 -2.93 -4.10 -16.46
N GLY A 22 -3.38 -3.76 -15.24
CA GLY A 22 -4.58 -4.34 -14.66
C GLY A 22 -4.36 -5.55 -13.76
N ASN A 23 -3.11 -5.99 -13.59
CA ASN A 23 -2.77 -7.19 -12.81
C ASN A 23 -2.22 -6.90 -11.42
N GLU A 24 -2.16 -5.64 -11.01
CA GLU A 24 -1.71 -5.28 -9.67
C GLU A 24 -2.63 -5.89 -8.60
N ILE A 25 -2.00 -6.41 -7.54
CA ILE A 25 -2.69 -7.02 -6.41
C ILE A 25 -2.54 -6.10 -5.19
N PRO A 26 -3.63 -5.75 -4.48
CA PRO A 26 -3.56 -4.97 -3.28
C PRO A 26 -2.68 -5.61 -2.21
N SER A 27 -1.96 -4.78 -1.48
CA SER A 27 -1.10 -5.20 -0.38
C SER A 27 -1.65 -4.65 0.94
N CYS A 28 -1.68 -5.50 1.97
CA CYS A 28 -2.08 -5.10 3.32
C CYS A 28 -0.85 -4.62 4.10
N ILE A 29 -0.85 -3.34 4.48
CA ILE A 29 0.24 -2.64 5.15
C ILE A 29 -0.35 -1.92 6.36
N ASN A 30 0.14 -2.24 7.56
CA ASN A 30 -0.36 -1.69 8.82
C ASN A 30 -1.90 -1.84 8.99
N GLY A 31 -2.45 -2.98 8.55
CA GLY A 31 -3.90 -3.25 8.61
C GLY A 31 -4.75 -2.49 7.57
N LYS A 32 -4.12 -1.74 6.66
CA LYS A 32 -4.77 -1.01 5.57
C LYS A 32 -4.40 -1.62 4.22
N TRP A 33 -5.34 -1.66 3.31
CA TRP A 33 -5.15 -2.18 1.96
C TRP A 33 -4.80 -1.07 0.99
N TYR A 34 -3.70 -1.25 0.27
CA TYR A 34 -3.21 -0.33 -0.73
C TYR A 34 -3.15 -1.01 -2.09
N LEU A 35 -3.56 -0.31 -3.15
CA LEU A 35 -3.42 -0.75 -4.54
C LEU A 35 -2.58 0.28 -5.31
N MET A 36 -1.60 -0.18 -6.08
CA MET A 36 -0.86 0.70 -6.98
C MET A 36 -1.69 0.98 -8.24
N VAL A 37 -1.79 2.27 -8.57
CA VAL A 37 -2.66 2.78 -9.63
C VAL A 37 -1.89 3.82 -10.45
N LEU A 38 -2.11 3.84 -11.75
CA LEU A 38 -1.52 4.80 -12.68
C LEU A 38 -2.55 5.90 -12.97
N ASN A 39 -2.18 7.14 -12.67
CA ASN A 39 -2.92 8.31 -13.11
C ASN A 39 -2.65 8.55 -14.60
N LEU A 40 -3.65 8.41 -15.44
CA LEU A 40 -3.52 8.54 -16.89
C LEU A 40 -3.29 9.99 -17.34
N LYS A 41 -3.69 10.98 -16.53
CA LYS A 41 -3.52 12.41 -16.84
C LYS A 41 -2.09 12.88 -16.57
N GLU A 42 -1.51 12.44 -15.46
CA GLU A 42 -0.16 12.83 -15.03
C GLU A 42 0.92 11.84 -15.45
N ASN A 43 0.51 10.65 -15.92
CA ASN A 43 1.39 9.52 -16.21
C ASN A 43 2.32 9.16 -15.04
N LYS A 44 1.73 9.09 -13.84
CA LYS A 44 2.44 8.84 -12.57
C LYS A 44 1.74 7.77 -11.74
N TYR A 45 2.52 7.02 -10.99
CA TYR A 45 2.02 6.02 -10.06
C TYR A 45 1.61 6.63 -8.72
N TYR A 46 0.53 6.09 -8.16
CA TYR A 46 0.01 6.41 -6.85
C TYR A 46 -0.40 5.11 -6.16
N TYR A 47 -0.59 5.17 -4.85
CA TYR A 47 -1.11 4.09 -4.04
C TYR A 47 -2.47 4.50 -3.47
N TYR A 48 -3.53 3.86 -3.94
CA TYR A 48 -4.87 4.08 -3.42
C TYR A 48 -5.09 3.22 -2.17
N CYS A 49 -5.45 3.87 -1.05
CA CYS A 49 -5.77 3.23 0.22
C CYS A 49 -7.28 3.02 0.34
N PHE A 50 -7.74 1.77 0.28
CA PHE A 50 -9.18 1.45 0.36
C PHE A 50 -9.81 1.83 1.70
N ASN A 51 -9.04 1.70 2.78
CA ASN A 51 -9.55 1.95 4.14
C ASN A 51 -9.84 3.42 4.41
N GLU A 52 -9.09 4.32 3.76
CA GLU A 52 -9.18 5.76 3.97
C GLU A 52 -9.79 6.50 2.78
N ASP A 53 -9.99 5.81 1.66
CA ASP A 53 -10.45 6.38 0.39
C ASP A 53 -9.55 7.54 -0.09
N VAL A 54 -8.23 7.38 0.04
CA VAL A 54 -7.23 8.40 -0.33
C VAL A 54 -6.16 7.86 -1.24
N PHE A 55 -5.67 8.72 -2.13
CA PHE A 55 -4.50 8.47 -2.96
C PHE A 55 -3.24 8.97 -2.27
N LYS A 56 -2.21 8.13 -2.26
CA LYS A 56 -0.88 8.44 -1.75
C LYS A 56 0.11 8.47 -2.89
N THR A 57 0.99 9.46 -2.87
CA THR A 57 2.15 9.47 -3.77
C THR A 57 3.11 8.33 -3.42
N GLU A 58 3.98 7.97 -4.35
CA GLU A 58 5.06 6.99 -4.10
C GLU A 58 5.87 7.38 -2.85
N LYS A 59 6.23 8.67 -2.73
CA LYS A 59 6.95 9.20 -1.56
C LYS A 59 6.18 8.98 -0.25
N GLU A 60 4.90 9.33 -0.19
CA GLU A 60 4.10 9.13 1.02
C GLU A 60 4.00 7.64 1.39
N PHE A 61 3.90 6.77 0.39
CA PHE A 61 3.86 5.33 0.59
C PHE A 61 5.20 4.78 1.10
N GLU A 62 6.33 5.25 0.58
CA GLU A 62 7.66 4.93 1.09
C GLU A 62 7.85 5.36 2.55
N GLU A 63 7.34 6.54 2.93
CA GLU A 63 7.35 7.02 4.32
C GLU A 63 6.55 6.09 5.25
N ILE A 64 5.39 5.59 4.79
CA ILE A 64 4.58 4.60 5.51
C ILE A 64 5.36 3.28 5.70
N LEU A 65 6.00 2.78 4.63
CA LEU A 65 6.79 1.55 4.67
C LEU A 65 8.01 1.68 5.61
N SER A 66 8.70 2.82 5.55
CA SER A 66 9.87 3.11 6.40
C SER A 66 9.49 3.19 7.89
N SER A 67 8.33 3.77 8.20
CA SER A 67 7.78 3.79 9.56
C SER A 67 7.52 2.37 10.10
N MET A 68 7.16 1.41 9.24
CA MET A 68 6.96 0.01 9.64
C MET A 68 8.28 -0.73 9.90
N GLN A 69 9.31 -0.51 9.08
CA GLN A 69 10.62 -1.13 9.30
C GLN A 69 11.25 -0.65 10.63
N SER A 70 11.05 0.62 10.96
CA SER A 70 11.52 1.20 12.21
C SER A 70 10.82 0.57 13.42
N THR A 71 9.52 0.29 13.34
CA THR A 71 8.77 -0.37 14.44
C THR A 71 9.16 -1.85 14.62
N LEU A 72 9.50 -2.57 13.55
CA LEU A 72 10.01 -3.95 13.64
C LEU A 72 11.46 -4.03 14.14
N GLY A 73 12.27 -3.00 13.92
CA GLY A 73 13.64 -2.88 14.46
C GLY A 73 13.70 -2.76 15.99
N TYR A 74 12.68 -2.15 16.62
CA TYR A 74 12.60 -2.03 18.08
C TYR A 74 12.08 -3.31 18.76
N ALA A 75 11.29 -4.13 18.07
CA ALA A 75 10.80 -5.40 18.62
C ALA A 75 11.89 -6.49 18.74
N LYS A 76 12.98 -6.40 17.95
CA LYS A 76 14.10 -7.37 18.03
C LYS A 76 15.16 -7.05 19.09
N LYS A 77 15.18 -5.83 19.66
CA LYS A 77 16.24 -5.44 20.62
C LYS A 77 15.89 -5.65 22.09
N TRP A 78 14.67 -6.08 22.40
CA TRP A 78 14.18 -6.31 23.77
C TRP A 78 14.21 -7.78 24.24
N ASN A 79 14.83 -8.69 23.49
CA ASN A 79 14.96 -10.11 23.89
C ASN A 79 16.41 -10.58 24.10
N SER A 80 17.35 -9.66 24.37
CA SER A 80 18.75 -10.00 24.64
C SER A 80 19.31 -9.35 25.91
N ARG A 81 18.48 -9.13 26.94
CA ARG A 81 18.96 -8.62 28.24
C ARG A 81 18.45 -9.33 29.48
N GLU A 82 17.88 -10.52 29.35
CA GLU A 82 17.56 -11.37 30.49
C GLU A 82 18.12 -12.79 30.28
N LYS A 83 19.42 -12.93 30.48
CA LYS A 83 20.05 -14.15 31.03
C LYS A 83 21.43 -13.84 31.57
#